data_AF-A0A7L4QH32-F1
#
_entry.id   AF-A0A7L4QH32-F1
#
_cell.length_a   1.000
_cell.length_b   1.000
_cell.length_c   1.000
_cell.angle_alpha   90.00
_cell.angle_beta   90.00
_cell.angle_gamma   90.00
#
_symmetry.space_group_name_H-M   'P 1'
#
loop_
_entity.id
_entity.type
_entity.pdbx_description
1 polymer ?
#
loop_
_entity_poly.entity_id
_entity_poly.type
_entity_poly.pdbx_seq_one_letter_code
_entity_poly.pdbx_strand_id
1 'polypeptide(L)'
;AALIYDQIYLGSYMSGGVGFTQYATAAYTDNILEDFVYWGMEHVKDKYGDLAKQKPSVKLINDMGTDVAMYCLEQYELYPAVMETHFGGSQRATCISAAAGTTVAMATGNAQAGLSAWYLAGNVHKEQMGRFGFYGFDLQDQIGAANTFSYRSDEGLPFELRGGNYPSYAMNVGHQSAYAGIVAAAHAARFDAWALSPHIKVAFADRSLPFDFANITKEFGKGAMREFVPAGERDLIIP
;
A
#
# COMPACT_ATOMS: atom_id res chain seq x y z
N ALA A 1 5.62 5.20 2.18
CA ALA A 1 4.53 4.99 3.16
C ALA A 1 4.87 3.88 4.15
N ALA A 2 5.22 2.68 3.70
CA ALA A 2 5.53 1.54 4.57
C ALA A 2 6.56 1.83 5.68
N LEU A 3 7.70 2.43 5.35
CA LEU A 3 8.70 2.79 6.36
C LEU A 3 8.16 3.78 7.42
N ILE A 4 7.45 4.84 6.99
CA ILE A 4 6.94 5.86 7.90
C ILE A 4 5.82 5.30 8.79
N TYR A 5 4.82 4.63 8.20
CA TYR A 5 3.65 4.20 8.96
C TYR A 5 3.87 2.91 9.74
N ASP A 6 4.49 1.89 9.14
CA ASP A 6 4.63 0.60 9.81
C ASP A 6 5.90 0.55 10.67
N GLN A 7 7.05 1.04 10.19
CA GLN A 7 8.30 0.92 10.96
C GLN A 7 8.46 2.02 12.00
N ILE A 8 8.23 3.29 11.63
CA ILE A 8 8.43 4.42 12.54
C ILE A 8 7.19 4.68 13.39
N TYR A 9 6.03 4.93 12.78
CA TYR A 9 4.83 5.30 13.53
C TYR A 9 4.30 4.13 14.35
N LEU A 10 3.85 3.04 13.72
CA LEU A 10 3.32 1.89 14.46
C LEU A 10 4.43 1.13 15.21
N GLY A 11 5.58 0.89 14.56
CA GLY A 11 6.68 0.09 15.09
C GLY A 11 7.55 0.78 16.13
N SER A 12 7.41 2.09 16.33
CA SER A 12 8.10 2.83 17.38
C SER A 12 7.13 3.70 18.21
N TYR A 13 6.51 4.72 17.62
CA TYR A 13 5.66 5.66 18.38
C TYR A 13 4.48 4.99 19.09
N MET A 14 3.83 4.02 18.44
CA MET A 14 2.64 3.33 19.00
C MET A 14 2.98 1.99 19.65
N SER A 15 4.24 1.55 19.61
CA SER A 15 4.68 0.30 20.24
C SER A 15 6.14 0.37 20.72
N GLY A 16 7.11 0.01 19.88
CA GLY A 16 8.54 -0.02 20.18
C GLY A 16 9.14 -1.42 20.32
N GLY A 17 10.44 -1.49 20.63
CA GLY A 17 11.20 -2.73 20.74
C GLY A 17 11.81 -3.16 19.41
N VAL A 18 11.72 -4.46 19.08
CA VAL A 18 12.19 -5.00 17.78
C VAL A 18 11.47 -4.34 16.60
N GLY A 19 10.21 -3.96 16.79
CA GLY A 19 9.42 -3.22 15.80
C GLY A 19 8.95 -4.08 14.63
N PHE A 20 8.62 -3.43 13.53
CA PHE A 20 7.84 -4.00 12.42
C PHE A 20 8.58 -3.94 11.08
N THR A 21 9.89 -4.14 11.10
CA THR A 21 10.74 -4.02 9.90
C THR A 21 10.21 -4.85 8.74
N GLN A 22 9.97 -6.14 8.95
CA GLN A 22 9.60 -7.08 7.90
C GLN A 22 8.12 -7.02 7.47
N TYR A 23 7.25 -6.43 8.29
CA TYR A 23 5.90 -6.08 7.81
C TYR A 23 5.99 -5.05 6.69
N ALA A 24 6.86 -4.06 6.83
CA ALA A 24 7.02 -2.99 5.87
C ALA A 24 7.86 -3.40 4.65
N THR A 25 8.97 -4.11 4.83
CA THR A 25 9.88 -4.47 3.72
C THR A 25 9.18 -5.28 2.65
N ALA A 26 8.22 -6.12 3.01
CA ALA A 26 7.43 -6.89 2.06
C ALA A 26 6.78 -6.03 0.95
N ALA A 27 6.51 -4.76 1.22
CA ALA A 27 5.92 -3.82 0.25
C ALA A 27 6.95 -2.99 -0.54
N TYR A 28 8.26 -3.20 -0.35
CA TYR A 28 9.31 -2.46 -1.08
C TYR A 28 10.60 -3.24 -1.34
N THR A 29 10.62 -4.57 -1.12
CA THR A 29 11.78 -5.44 -1.40
C THR A 29 11.41 -6.54 -2.39
N ASP A 30 12.44 -7.10 -3.00
CA ASP A 30 12.39 -8.33 -3.83
C ASP A 30 11.55 -8.23 -5.10
N ASN A 31 11.04 -7.04 -5.43
CA ASN A 31 10.16 -6.74 -6.55
C ASN A 31 8.87 -7.58 -6.59
N ILE A 32 8.44 -8.15 -5.46
CA ILE A 32 7.26 -9.02 -5.39
C ILE A 32 5.97 -8.21 -5.60
N LEU A 33 5.83 -7.08 -4.90
CA LEU A 33 4.66 -6.22 -5.09
C LEU A 33 4.68 -5.55 -6.48
N GLU A 34 5.85 -5.19 -6.96
CA GLU A 34 6.06 -4.64 -8.29
C GLU A 34 5.55 -5.60 -9.37
N ASP A 35 5.97 -6.87 -9.32
CA ASP A 35 5.48 -7.92 -10.23
C ASP A 35 3.95 -7.99 -10.27
N PHE A 36 3.32 -8.04 -9.09
CA PHE A 36 1.87 -8.12 -8.98
C PHE A 36 1.15 -6.89 -9.55
N VAL A 37 1.69 -5.69 -9.30
CA VAL A 37 1.11 -4.44 -9.80
C VAL A 37 1.33 -4.29 -11.31
N TYR A 38 2.49 -4.69 -11.84
CA TYR A 38 2.77 -4.65 -13.27
C TYR A 38 1.86 -5.63 -14.03
N TRP A 39 1.68 -6.85 -13.52
CA TRP A 39 0.72 -7.79 -14.08
C TRP A 39 -0.70 -7.22 -14.08
N GLY A 40 -1.13 -6.62 -12.96
CA GLY A 40 -2.44 -5.98 -12.88
C GLY A 40 -2.61 -4.83 -13.87
N MET A 41 -1.58 -4.01 -14.07
CA MET A 41 -1.59 -2.92 -15.05
C MET A 41 -1.70 -3.44 -16.49
N GLU A 42 -1.00 -4.53 -16.84
CA GLU A 42 -1.10 -5.19 -18.14
C GLU A 42 -2.48 -5.80 -18.35
N HIS A 43 -3.00 -6.50 -17.33
CA HIS A 43 -4.37 -7.05 -17.35
C HIS A 43 -5.44 -5.97 -17.59
N VAL A 44 -5.27 -4.79 -17.00
CA VAL A 44 -6.15 -3.63 -17.28
C VAL A 44 -6.09 -3.24 -18.74
N LYS A 45 -4.88 -3.12 -19.31
CA LYS A 45 -4.71 -2.71 -20.71
C LYS A 45 -5.31 -3.75 -21.67
N ASP A 46 -5.07 -5.02 -21.41
CA ASP A 46 -5.50 -6.10 -22.30
C ASP A 46 -7.01 -6.34 -22.26
N LYS A 47 -7.60 -6.39 -21.07
CA LYS A 47 -9.01 -6.76 -20.87
C LYS A 47 -9.96 -5.55 -20.81
N TYR A 48 -9.44 -4.38 -20.43
CA TYR A 48 -10.23 -3.18 -20.16
C TYR A 48 -9.75 -1.93 -20.93
N GLY A 49 -8.75 -2.07 -21.82
CA GLY A 49 -8.33 -1.05 -22.77
C GLY A 49 -7.17 -0.19 -22.27
N ASP A 50 -7.46 0.90 -21.56
CA ASP A 50 -6.41 1.84 -21.11
C ASP A 50 -6.69 2.29 -19.67
N LEU A 51 -5.68 2.85 -19.02
CA LEU A 51 -5.78 3.31 -17.64
C LEU A 51 -6.76 4.49 -17.54
N ALA A 52 -7.42 4.58 -16.38
CA ALA A 52 -8.40 5.61 -16.04
C ALA A 52 -9.57 5.77 -17.05
N LYS A 53 -9.90 4.73 -17.83
CA LYS A 53 -11.04 4.74 -18.76
C LYS A 53 -12.30 4.09 -18.20
N GLN A 54 -12.16 3.28 -17.16
CA GLN A 54 -13.27 2.51 -16.63
C GLN A 54 -14.07 3.30 -15.59
N LYS A 55 -15.40 3.13 -15.59
CA LYS A 55 -16.24 3.69 -14.53
C LYS A 55 -16.23 2.73 -13.32
N PRO A 56 -16.05 3.23 -12.09
CA PRO A 56 -16.22 2.42 -10.89
C PRO A 56 -17.57 1.71 -10.87
N SER A 57 -17.57 0.40 -10.67
CA SER A 57 -18.77 -0.39 -10.42
C SER A 57 -18.42 -1.62 -9.59
N VAL A 58 -19.38 -2.13 -8.81
CA VAL A 58 -19.19 -3.34 -7.99
C VAL A 58 -18.79 -4.53 -8.87
N LYS A 59 -19.37 -4.67 -10.06
CA LYS A 59 -18.99 -5.74 -11.00
C LYS A 59 -17.52 -5.65 -11.41
N LEU A 60 -17.06 -4.46 -11.81
CA LEU A 60 -15.66 -4.27 -12.20
C LEU A 60 -14.71 -4.52 -11.03
N ILE A 61 -15.04 -4.02 -9.84
CA ILE A 61 -14.26 -4.24 -8.62
C ILE A 61 -14.17 -5.73 -8.31
N ASN A 62 -15.30 -6.45 -8.39
CA ASN A 62 -15.36 -7.90 -8.14
C ASN A 62 -14.52 -8.68 -9.15
N ASP A 63 -14.72 -8.44 -10.44
CA ASP A 63 -14.03 -9.18 -11.49
C ASP A 63 -12.52 -8.91 -11.44
N MET A 64 -12.12 -7.64 -11.50
CA MET A 64 -10.70 -7.25 -11.59
C MET A 64 -9.96 -7.47 -10.27
N GLY A 65 -10.57 -7.13 -9.13
CA GLY A 65 -9.95 -7.35 -7.82
C GLY A 65 -9.73 -8.83 -7.54
N THR A 66 -10.65 -9.69 -7.95
CA THR A 66 -10.49 -11.15 -7.82
C THR A 66 -9.43 -11.68 -8.78
N ASP A 67 -9.44 -11.28 -10.06
CA ASP A 67 -8.43 -11.72 -11.04
C ASP A 67 -7.00 -11.45 -10.52
N VAL A 68 -6.75 -10.23 -10.01
CA VAL A 68 -5.44 -9.85 -9.46
C VAL A 68 -5.12 -10.59 -8.17
N ALA A 69 -6.09 -10.73 -7.26
CA ALA A 69 -5.87 -11.47 -6.02
C ALA A 69 -5.49 -12.93 -6.28
N MET A 70 -6.17 -13.58 -7.22
CA MET A 70 -5.88 -14.97 -7.62
C MET A 70 -4.50 -15.09 -8.26
N TYR A 71 -4.12 -14.19 -9.17
CA TYR A 71 -2.77 -14.17 -9.74
C TYR A 71 -1.69 -14.10 -8.65
N CYS A 72 -1.85 -13.19 -7.68
CA CYS A 72 -0.89 -13.03 -6.59
C CYS A 72 -0.80 -14.30 -5.72
N LEU A 73 -1.95 -14.92 -5.40
CA LEU A 73 -2.01 -16.17 -4.63
C LEU A 73 -1.32 -17.31 -5.38
N GLU A 74 -1.57 -17.43 -6.69
CA GLU A 74 -0.89 -18.40 -7.56
C GLU A 74 0.62 -18.19 -7.57
N GLN A 75 1.13 -16.94 -7.58
CA GLN A 75 2.58 -16.70 -7.52
C GLN A 75 3.19 -17.23 -6.21
N TYR A 76 2.52 -17.03 -5.07
CA TYR A 76 2.98 -17.61 -3.81
C TYR A 76 2.95 -19.15 -3.83
N GLU A 77 1.95 -19.77 -4.46
CA GLU A 77 1.85 -21.23 -4.56
C GLU A 77 2.86 -21.85 -5.54
N LEU A 78 3.04 -21.23 -6.71
CA LEU A 78 3.95 -21.69 -7.76
C LEU A 78 5.42 -21.53 -7.39
N TYR A 79 5.75 -20.51 -6.59
CA TYR A 79 7.12 -20.21 -6.17
C TYR A 79 7.25 -20.30 -4.65
N PRO A 80 7.58 -21.49 -4.10
CA PRO A 80 7.76 -21.68 -2.65
C PRO A 80 8.76 -20.70 -2.01
N ALA A 81 9.80 -20.30 -2.74
CA ALA A 81 10.77 -19.30 -2.27
C ALA A 81 10.14 -17.91 -2.04
N VAL A 82 9.13 -17.53 -2.84
CA VAL A 82 8.38 -16.28 -2.66
C VAL A 82 7.49 -16.38 -1.41
N MET A 83 6.84 -17.53 -1.21
CA MET A 83 6.08 -17.80 0.02
C MET A 83 6.95 -17.82 1.27
N GLU A 84 8.19 -18.34 1.18
CA GLU A 84 9.17 -18.32 2.27
C GLU A 84 9.69 -16.90 2.54
N THR A 85 9.95 -16.11 1.49
CA THR A 85 10.37 -14.71 1.62
C THR A 85 9.32 -13.87 2.35
N HIS A 86 8.05 -14.02 1.98
CA HIS A 86 6.92 -13.47 2.72
C HIS A 86 6.28 -14.53 3.63
N PHE A 87 7.06 -15.05 4.58
CA PHE A 87 6.63 -16.11 5.50
C PHE A 87 5.39 -15.72 6.34
N GLY A 88 5.26 -14.44 6.69
CA GLY A 88 4.14 -13.90 7.46
C GLY A 88 2.89 -13.70 6.59
N GLY A 89 1.75 -14.22 7.06
CA GLY A 89 0.47 -14.06 6.35
C GLY A 89 0.08 -12.61 6.09
N SER A 90 0.41 -11.70 7.03
CA SER A 90 0.18 -10.27 6.88
C SER A 90 1.03 -9.60 5.80
N GLN A 91 2.25 -10.07 5.54
CA GLN A 91 3.10 -9.57 4.46
C GLN A 91 2.44 -9.90 3.12
N ARG A 92 1.99 -11.15 2.96
CA ARG A 92 1.25 -11.60 1.78
C ARG A 92 -0.06 -10.86 1.61
N ALA A 93 -0.86 -10.74 2.68
CA ALA A 93 -2.11 -10.00 2.69
C ALA A 93 -1.93 -8.54 2.23
N THR A 94 -0.90 -7.87 2.75
CA THR A 94 -0.55 -6.50 2.34
C THR A 94 -0.29 -6.44 0.84
N CYS A 95 0.56 -7.33 0.31
CA CYS A 95 0.95 -7.28 -1.10
C CYS A 95 -0.19 -7.66 -2.06
N ILE A 96 -0.96 -8.71 -1.73
CA ILE A 96 -2.11 -9.17 -2.54
C ILE A 96 -3.16 -8.05 -2.60
N SER A 97 -3.54 -7.50 -1.45
CA SER A 97 -4.55 -6.45 -1.40
C SER A 97 -4.04 -5.13 -2.00
N ALA A 98 -2.74 -4.81 -1.86
CA ALA A 98 -2.12 -3.64 -2.48
C ALA A 98 -2.17 -3.73 -4.00
N ALA A 99 -1.85 -4.89 -4.57
CA ALA A 99 -1.89 -5.12 -6.01
C ALA A 99 -3.32 -5.00 -6.56
N ALA A 100 -4.29 -5.65 -5.93
CA ALA A 100 -5.69 -5.57 -6.33
C ALA A 100 -6.23 -4.13 -6.23
N GLY A 101 -5.98 -3.46 -5.11
CA GLY A 101 -6.43 -2.08 -4.88
C GLY A 101 -5.81 -1.09 -5.85
N THR A 102 -4.49 -1.19 -6.07
CA THR A 102 -3.75 -0.34 -7.01
C THR A 102 -4.24 -0.56 -8.44
N THR A 103 -4.46 -1.80 -8.85
CA THR A 103 -4.94 -2.14 -10.20
C THR A 103 -6.31 -1.54 -10.48
N VAL A 104 -7.27 -1.71 -9.57
CA VAL A 104 -8.62 -1.14 -9.72
C VAL A 104 -8.60 0.39 -9.65
N ALA A 105 -7.76 0.98 -8.80
CA ALA A 105 -7.56 2.42 -8.77
C ALA A 105 -7.01 2.95 -10.10
N MET A 106 -6.02 2.28 -10.70
CA MET A 106 -5.48 2.66 -12.01
C MET A 106 -6.50 2.52 -13.13
N ALA A 107 -7.28 1.42 -13.16
CA ALA A 107 -8.28 1.21 -14.19
C ALA A 107 -9.38 2.27 -14.19
N THR A 108 -9.78 2.70 -12.99
CA THR A 108 -10.93 3.59 -12.80
C THR A 108 -10.58 5.05 -12.59
N GLY A 109 -9.33 5.36 -12.27
CA GLY A 109 -8.92 6.68 -11.81
C GLY A 109 -9.64 7.12 -10.53
N ASN A 110 -10.03 6.17 -9.67
CA ASN A 110 -10.79 6.42 -8.45
C ASN A 110 -10.22 5.62 -7.27
N ALA A 111 -9.68 6.32 -6.26
CA ALA A 111 -9.05 5.70 -5.11
C ALA A 111 -10.06 4.92 -4.24
N GLN A 112 -11.32 5.38 -4.15
CA GLN A 112 -12.37 4.69 -3.40
C GLN A 112 -12.72 3.32 -4.00
N ALA A 113 -12.71 3.20 -5.33
CA ALA A 113 -12.88 1.92 -6.01
C ALA A 113 -11.70 0.97 -5.72
N GLY A 114 -10.47 1.49 -5.74
CA GLY A 114 -9.27 0.75 -5.32
C GLY A 114 -9.34 0.28 -3.87
N LEU A 115 -9.82 1.12 -2.95
CA LEU A 115 -10.03 0.74 -1.55
C LEU A 115 -11.05 -0.40 -1.41
N SER A 116 -12.14 -0.37 -2.18
CA SER A 116 -13.09 -1.49 -2.20
C SER A 116 -12.45 -2.79 -2.67
N ALA A 117 -11.55 -2.71 -3.65
CA ALA A 117 -10.83 -3.88 -4.18
C ALA A 117 -9.79 -4.43 -3.19
N TRP A 118 -9.14 -3.57 -2.41
CA TRP A 118 -8.27 -3.99 -1.29
C TRP A 118 -9.04 -4.92 -0.34
N TYR A 119 -10.23 -4.51 0.11
CA TYR A 119 -11.02 -5.29 1.06
C TYR A 119 -11.56 -6.59 0.43
N LEU A 120 -11.98 -6.55 -0.83
CA LEU A 120 -12.36 -7.74 -1.58
C LEU A 120 -11.20 -8.76 -1.64
N ALA A 121 -10.00 -8.31 -2.02
CA ALA A 121 -8.84 -9.17 -2.12
C ALA A 121 -8.47 -9.80 -0.77
N GLY A 122 -8.65 -9.08 0.34
CA GLY A 122 -8.52 -9.62 1.68
C GLY A 122 -9.46 -10.80 1.94
N ASN A 123 -10.73 -10.68 1.54
CA ASN A 123 -11.71 -11.76 1.66
C ASN A 123 -11.35 -12.95 0.76
N VAL A 124 -10.96 -12.72 -0.49
CA VAL A 124 -10.53 -13.79 -1.42
C VAL A 124 -9.34 -14.56 -0.85
N HIS A 125 -8.32 -13.86 -0.34
CA HIS A 125 -7.15 -14.47 0.28
C HIS A 125 -7.55 -15.31 1.50
N LYS A 126 -8.36 -14.74 2.41
CA LYS A 126 -8.80 -15.43 3.63
C LYS A 126 -9.48 -16.77 3.33
N GLU A 127 -10.41 -16.77 2.36
CA GLU A 127 -11.15 -17.97 1.99
C GLU A 127 -10.29 -18.97 1.20
N GLN A 128 -9.44 -18.51 0.27
CA GLN A 128 -8.58 -19.39 -0.52
C GLN A 128 -7.55 -20.14 0.35
N MET A 129 -6.93 -19.43 1.30
CA MET A 129 -5.81 -19.99 2.08
C MET A 129 -6.21 -20.52 3.44
N GLY A 130 -7.46 -20.31 3.88
CA GLY A 130 -7.92 -20.61 5.24
C GLY A 130 -7.14 -19.86 6.33
N ARG A 131 -6.47 -18.77 5.96
CA ARG A 131 -5.65 -17.90 6.81
C ARG A 131 -5.50 -16.54 6.15
N PHE A 132 -5.17 -15.52 6.94
CA PHE A 132 -4.95 -14.16 6.44
C PHE A 132 -3.72 -13.52 7.09
N GLY A 133 -3.89 -12.62 8.05
CA GLY A 133 -2.82 -11.98 8.80
C GLY A 133 -2.69 -12.46 10.25
N PHE A 134 -1.98 -11.67 11.07
CA PHE A 134 -1.94 -11.85 12.52
C PHE A 134 -3.34 -11.64 13.15
N TYR A 135 -3.46 -11.96 14.44
CA TYR A 135 -4.72 -11.97 15.21
C TYR A 135 -5.66 -10.79 14.89
N GLY A 136 -5.19 -9.55 14.98
CA GLY A 136 -6.00 -8.35 14.75
C GLY A 136 -5.80 -7.70 13.38
N PHE A 137 -5.17 -8.39 12.42
CA PHE A 137 -4.82 -7.78 11.13
C PHE A 137 -6.07 -7.28 10.40
N ASP A 138 -7.13 -8.10 10.33
CA ASP A 138 -8.33 -7.81 9.56
C ASP A 138 -9.40 -6.99 10.29
N LEU A 139 -9.09 -6.33 11.42
CA LEU A 139 -10.06 -5.44 12.08
C LEU A 139 -10.64 -4.44 11.10
N GLN A 140 -9.78 -3.75 10.35
CA GLN A 140 -10.20 -2.75 9.37
C GLN A 140 -10.73 -3.37 8.09
N ASP A 141 -10.31 -4.58 7.73
CA ASP A 141 -10.77 -5.24 6.51
C ASP A 141 -12.20 -5.78 6.64
N GLN A 142 -12.55 -6.35 7.80
CA GLN A 142 -13.89 -6.88 8.06
C GLN A 142 -14.97 -5.77 8.05
N ILE A 143 -14.63 -4.56 8.50
CA ILE A 143 -15.53 -3.39 8.42
C ILE A 143 -15.31 -2.55 7.17
N GLY A 144 -14.26 -2.84 6.40
CA GLY A 144 -13.78 -2.02 5.29
C GLY A 144 -14.79 -1.89 4.17
N ALA A 145 -15.43 -2.99 3.77
CA ALA A 145 -16.43 -2.97 2.70
C ALA A 145 -17.62 -2.04 3.03
N ALA A 146 -18.12 -2.11 4.27
CA ALA A 146 -19.23 -1.25 4.72
C ALA A 146 -18.80 0.23 4.82
N ASN A 147 -17.59 0.49 5.31
CA ASN A 147 -17.08 1.85 5.51
C ASN A 147 -16.49 2.50 4.26
N THR A 148 -16.31 1.75 3.16
CA THR A 148 -15.75 2.30 1.92
C THR A 148 -16.67 3.36 1.32
N PHE A 149 -17.98 3.12 1.25
CA PHE A 149 -18.94 4.07 0.68
C PHE A 149 -19.92 4.64 1.72
N SER A 150 -19.63 4.44 3.01
CA SER A 150 -20.39 5.11 4.07
C SER A 150 -20.25 6.62 3.94
N TYR A 151 -21.26 7.34 4.44
CA TYR A 151 -21.30 8.80 4.55
C TYR A 151 -21.52 9.25 6.00
N ARG A 152 -21.46 8.32 6.96
CA ARG A 152 -21.59 8.63 8.39
C ARG A 152 -20.33 9.33 8.91
N SER A 153 -20.48 10.11 9.97
CA SER A 153 -19.48 11.07 10.45
C SER A 153 -18.07 10.52 10.68
N ASP A 154 -17.97 9.30 11.22
CA ASP A 154 -16.72 8.63 11.61
C ASP A 154 -16.35 7.45 10.70
N GLU A 155 -17.05 7.32 9.57
CA GLU A 155 -16.87 6.25 8.58
C GLU A 155 -16.61 6.81 7.19
N GLY A 156 -17.44 7.75 6.76
CA GLY A 156 -17.44 8.29 5.42
C GLY A 156 -16.36 9.32 5.21
N LEU A 157 -15.35 8.96 4.43
CA LEU A 157 -14.29 9.87 4.02
C LEU A 157 -13.69 9.44 2.67
N PRO A 158 -13.51 10.36 1.70
CA PRO A 158 -12.72 10.09 0.50
C PRO A 158 -11.37 9.52 0.89
N PHE A 159 -10.90 8.53 0.14
CA PHE A 159 -9.73 7.77 0.55
C PHE A 159 -8.48 8.64 0.68
N GLU A 160 -8.34 9.65 -0.18
CA GLU A 160 -7.28 10.64 -0.16
C GLU A 160 -7.21 11.42 1.15
N LEU A 161 -8.32 11.55 1.88
CA LEU A 161 -8.42 12.26 3.16
C LEU A 161 -8.31 11.33 4.38
N ARG A 162 -8.30 10.01 4.19
CA ARG A 162 -8.04 9.06 5.28
C ARG A 162 -6.56 9.09 5.67
N GLY A 163 -6.23 8.50 6.81
CA GLY A 163 -4.85 8.43 7.29
C GLY A 163 -4.74 7.63 8.57
N GLY A 164 -3.58 7.70 9.23
CA GLY A 164 -3.31 6.90 10.43
C GLY A 164 -4.18 7.20 11.66
N ASN A 165 -5.09 8.17 11.57
CA ASN A 165 -6.10 8.48 12.59
C ASN A 165 -7.54 8.24 12.11
N TYR A 166 -7.75 7.72 10.90
CA TYR A 166 -9.07 7.21 10.52
C TYR A 166 -9.43 6.06 11.46
N PRO A 167 -10.63 6.01 12.09
CA PRO A 167 -10.84 5.19 13.30
C PRO A 167 -10.45 3.72 13.18
N SER A 168 -10.77 3.08 12.05
CA SER A 168 -10.40 1.68 11.85
C SER A 168 -8.93 1.45 11.51
N TYR A 169 -8.21 2.48 11.03
CA TYR A 169 -6.82 2.34 10.54
C TYR A 169 -5.78 2.59 11.64
N ALA A 170 -6.21 2.99 12.83
CA ALA A 170 -5.35 3.60 13.85
C ALA A 170 -4.32 2.66 14.50
N MET A 171 -4.38 1.35 14.23
CA MET A 171 -3.69 0.36 15.07
C MET A 171 -2.79 -0.63 14.31
N ASN A 172 -3.15 -1.01 13.08
CA ASN A 172 -2.63 -2.25 12.49
C ASN A 172 -1.65 -1.98 11.33
N VAL A 173 -0.52 -2.68 11.34
CA VAL A 173 0.51 -2.68 10.29
C VAL A 173 0.01 -3.33 9.00
N GLY A 174 0.68 -3.10 7.87
CA GLY A 174 0.39 -3.77 6.60
C GLY A 174 -0.82 -3.20 5.84
N HIS A 175 -1.22 -1.96 6.17
CA HIS A 175 -2.39 -1.32 5.57
C HIS A 175 -2.05 0.10 5.12
N GLN A 176 -1.70 0.98 6.07
CA GLN A 176 -1.27 2.36 5.77
C GLN A 176 -0.04 2.37 4.84
N SER A 177 0.80 1.33 4.92
CA SER A 177 1.91 1.06 4.03
C SER A 177 1.52 1.02 2.55
N ALA A 178 0.34 0.52 2.23
CA ALA A 178 -0.18 0.36 0.87
C ALA A 178 -1.28 1.36 0.49
N TYR A 179 -2.07 1.84 1.46
CA TYR A 179 -3.19 2.78 1.21
C TYR A 179 -2.75 4.05 0.47
N ALA A 180 -1.61 4.62 0.84
CA ALA A 180 -1.04 5.76 0.11
C ALA A 180 -0.69 5.43 -1.35
N GLY A 181 -0.29 4.18 -1.64
CA GLY A 181 -0.02 3.69 -2.99
C GLY A 181 -1.28 3.59 -3.83
N ILE A 182 -2.39 3.10 -3.25
CA ILE A 182 -3.69 3.01 -3.95
C ILE A 182 -4.24 4.40 -4.29
N VAL A 183 -4.12 5.36 -3.36
CA VAL A 183 -4.43 6.77 -3.63
C VAL A 183 -3.57 7.29 -4.77
N ALA A 184 -2.25 7.13 -4.68
CA ALA A 184 -1.33 7.59 -5.73
C ALA A 184 -1.62 6.95 -7.09
N ALA A 185 -2.03 5.68 -7.12
CA ALA A 185 -2.33 4.93 -8.32
C ALA A 185 -3.49 5.53 -9.14
N ALA A 186 -4.57 5.94 -8.46
CA ALA A 186 -5.70 6.59 -9.13
C ALA A 186 -5.27 7.86 -9.87
N HIS A 187 -4.46 8.68 -9.22
CA HIS A 187 -3.98 9.96 -9.75
C HIS A 187 -2.87 9.79 -10.79
N ALA A 188 -1.94 8.84 -10.57
CA ALA A 188 -0.87 8.54 -11.50
C ALA A 188 -1.41 8.03 -12.85
N ALA A 189 -2.41 7.15 -12.83
CA ALA A 189 -3.09 6.67 -14.03
C ALA A 189 -3.78 7.79 -14.83
N ARG A 190 -4.17 8.87 -14.15
CA ARG A 190 -4.79 10.06 -14.76
C ARG A 190 -3.78 11.13 -15.18
N PHE A 191 -2.50 10.94 -14.86
CA PHE A 191 -1.45 11.96 -14.99
C PHE A 191 -1.75 13.24 -14.19
N ASP A 192 -2.46 13.12 -13.07
CA ASP A 192 -2.68 14.25 -12.17
C ASP A 192 -1.34 14.64 -11.50
N ALA A 193 -1.03 15.93 -11.41
CA ALA A 193 0.24 16.40 -10.83
C ALA A 193 0.37 16.14 -9.32
N TRP A 194 -0.75 15.94 -8.63
CA TRP A 194 -0.83 15.73 -7.18
C TRP A 194 -2.09 14.92 -6.83
N ALA A 195 -2.08 14.27 -5.67
CA ALA A 195 -3.21 13.47 -5.20
C ALA A 195 -4.15 14.28 -4.27
N LEU A 196 -3.60 14.88 -3.21
CA LEU A 196 -4.39 15.62 -2.22
C LEU A 196 -4.08 17.12 -2.15
N SER A 197 -2.80 17.49 -2.17
CA SER A 197 -2.39 18.88 -1.97
C SER A 197 -1.28 19.30 -2.94
N PRO A 198 -1.51 20.29 -3.81
CA PRO A 198 -0.46 20.86 -4.67
C PRO A 198 0.63 21.55 -3.86
N HIS A 199 0.29 22.12 -2.70
CA HIS A 199 1.26 22.77 -1.83
C HIS A 199 2.28 21.76 -1.28
N ILE A 200 1.82 20.60 -0.82
CA ILE A 200 2.71 19.53 -0.35
C ILE A 200 3.56 19.01 -1.52
N LYS A 201 2.96 18.80 -2.70
CA LYS A 201 3.70 18.34 -3.88
C LYS A 201 4.87 19.27 -4.22
N VAL A 202 4.62 20.59 -4.26
CA VAL A 202 5.66 21.59 -4.60
C VAL A 202 6.68 21.74 -3.47
N ALA A 203 6.26 21.70 -2.21
CA ALA A 203 7.16 21.87 -1.07
C ALA A 203 8.26 20.79 -0.99
N PHE A 204 7.98 19.57 -1.45
CA PHE A 204 8.96 18.47 -1.49
C PHE A 204 9.67 18.33 -2.84
N ALA A 205 9.39 19.20 -3.82
CA ALA A 205 10.11 19.26 -5.08
C ALA A 205 11.40 20.10 -4.93
N ASP A 206 12.17 19.83 -3.89
CA ASP A 206 13.36 20.59 -3.51
C ASP A 206 14.58 19.67 -3.32
N ARG A 207 15.63 19.94 -4.11
CA ARG A 207 16.90 19.19 -4.08
C ARG A 207 17.80 19.61 -2.91
N SER A 208 17.45 20.66 -2.17
CA SER A 208 18.17 21.08 -0.96
C SER A 208 17.89 20.18 0.25
N LEU A 209 16.83 19.37 0.19
CA LEU A 209 16.51 18.41 1.23
C LEU A 209 17.57 17.31 1.30
N PRO A 210 17.94 16.85 2.51
CA PRO A 210 18.98 15.82 2.68
C PRO A 210 18.52 14.44 2.17
N PHE A 211 17.21 14.21 2.05
CA PHE A 211 16.63 12.97 1.56
C PHE A 211 16.04 13.16 0.16
N ASP A 212 16.41 12.30 -0.78
CA ASP A 212 15.86 12.32 -2.15
C ASP A 212 14.47 11.69 -2.21
N PHE A 213 13.44 12.53 -2.08
CA PHE A 213 12.04 12.12 -2.16
C PHE A 213 11.59 11.62 -3.54
N ALA A 214 12.39 11.80 -4.60
CA ALA A 214 12.11 11.23 -5.92
C ALA A 214 12.57 9.77 -6.06
N ASN A 215 13.53 9.32 -5.25
CA ASN A 215 14.13 7.99 -5.32
C ASN A 215 14.12 7.27 -3.96
N ILE A 216 12.95 7.18 -3.34
CA ILE A 216 12.77 6.76 -1.94
C ILE A 216 13.43 5.40 -1.61
N THR A 217 13.18 4.36 -2.43
CA THR A 217 13.73 3.01 -2.18
C THR A 217 15.25 2.96 -2.35
N LYS A 218 15.81 3.78 -3.26
CA LYS A 218 17.26 3.94 -3.41
C LYS A 218 17.88 4.59 -2.17
N GLU A 219 17.25 5.60 -1.61
CA GLU A 219 17.72 6.23 -0.37
C GLU A 219 17.68 5.26 0.82
N PHE A 220 16.67 4.38 0.89
CA PHE A 220 16.66 3.29 1.87
C PHE A 220 17.85 2.34 1.69
N GLY A 221 18.18 1.99 0.44
CA GLY A 221 19.36 1.19 0.11
C GLY A 221 20.67 1.86 0.56
N LYS A 222 20.85 3.15 0.28
CA LYS A 222 22.01 3.91 0.78
C LYS A 222 22.09 3.91 2.30
N GLY A 223 20.95 4.10 2.98
CA GLY A 223 20.88 4.02 4.43
C GLY A 223 21.30 2.65 4.96
N ALA A 224 20.84 1.57 4.34
CA ALA A 224 21.23 0.20 4.70
C ALA A 224 22.74 -0.04 4.52
N MET A 225 23.35 0.56 3.49
CA MET A 225 24.80 0.51 3.25
C MET A 225 25.61 1.50 4.10
N ARG A 226 24.96 2.30 4.95
CA ARG A 226 25.57 3.37 5.76
C ARG A 226 26.26 4.46 4.92
N GLU A 227 25.73 4.71 3.73
CA GLU A 227 26.20 5.73 2.79
C GLU A 227 25.33 7.01 2.81
N PHE A 228 24.19 6.98 3.52
CA PHE A 228 23.35 8.15 3.73
C PHE A 228 23.95 9.05 4.83
N VAL A 229 24.06 10.34 4.56
CA VAL A 229 24.56 11.34 5.53
C VAL A 229 23.36 12.11 6.11
N PRO A 230 22.97 11.87 7.37
CA PRO A 230 21.88 12.61 8.00
C PRO A 230 22.34 14.02 8.38
N ALA A 231 21.36 14.93 8.51
CA ALA A 231 21.55 16.19 9.21
C ALA A 231 21.31 16.02 10.71
N GLY A 232 21.83 16.95 11.52
CA GLY A 232 21.52 17.00 12.96
C GLY A 232 22.46 16.22 13.88
N GLU A 233 23.55 15.65 13.35
CA GLU A 233 24.62 15.10 14.18
C GLU A 233 25.19 16.15 15.13
N ARG A 234 25.67 15.70 16.29
CA ARG A 234 26.15 16.57 17.37
C ARG A 234 27.66 16.51 17.56
N ASP A 235 28.38 15.86 16.66
CA ASP A 235 29.84 15.67 16.74
C ASP A 235 30.61 16.99 16.90
N LEU A 236 30.09 18.09 16.36
CA LEU A 236 30.68 19.43 16.52
C LEU A 236 30.77 19.89 17.98
N ILE A 237 29.89 19.39 18.86
CA ILE A 237 29.79 19.77 20.28
C ILE A 237 30.02 18.59 21.23
N ILE A 238 30.49 17.45 20.71
CA ILE A 238 30.85 16.27 21.51
C ILE A 238 32.39 16.23 21.60
N PRO A 239 32.97 16.08 22.82
CA PRO A 239 34.42 15.98 23.03
C PRO A 239 35.09 14.83 22.29
#